data_AF-A0A6J2K1D2-F1
#
_entry.id   AF-A0A6J2K1D2-F1
#
_cell.length_a   1.000
_cell.length_b   1.000
_cell.length_c   1.000
_cell.angle_alpha   90.00
_cell.angle_beta   90.00
_cell.angle_gamma   90.00
#
_symmetry.space_group_name_H-M   'P 1'
#
loop_
_entity.id
_entity.type
_entity.pdbx_description
1 polymer ?
#
loop_
_entity_poly.entity_id
_entity_poly.type
_entity_poly.pdbx_seq_one_letter_code
_entity_poly.pdbx_strand_id
1 'polypeptide(L)'
;MERVYLSDGATIATEGVCVAMYRIKNKAIDTKNMADDYYLVYLDMNQETENVVSGIFKTMDRVYIPAIKCCKAWGDLNPPKPNSEDIIKTYISKVMLFIDYLAKTKTDLDCCTKFKINLTLYEDELSDQEKMKHAVTKMHVLEEICAFVKQWMKQITMVIDL
;
A
#
# COMPACT_ATOMS: atom_id res chain seq x y z
N MET A 1 10.21 -21.43 2.86
CA MET A 1 9.65 -21.19 1.51
C MET A 1 8.61 -20.10 1.69
N GLU A 2 8.92 -18.87 1.26
CA GLU A 2 7.97 -17.76 1.36
C GLU A 2 6.84 -17.98 0.35
N ARG A 3 5.59 -17.84 0.80
CA ARG A 3 4.41 -17.99 -0.06
C ARG A 3 4.18 -16.67 -0.79
N VAL A 4 4.15 -16.70 -2.12
CA VAL A 4 3.74 -15.58 -2.96
C VAL A 4 2.28 -15.76 -3.31
N TYR A 5 1.46 -14.75 -3.04
CA TYR A 5 0.05 -14.73 -3.40
C TYR A 5 -0.15 -13.80 -4.59
N LEU A 6 -0.94 -14.25 -5.56
CA LEU A 6 -1.30 -13.50 -6.75
C LEU A 6 -2.75 -13.03 -6.56
N SER A 7 -2.96 -11.71 -6.62
CA SER A 7 -4.25 -11.08 -6.36
C SER A 7 -4.45 -9.91 -7.31
N ASP A 8 -5.70 -9.62 -7.65
CA ASP A 8 -6.13 -8.39 -8.30
C ASP A 8 -6.34 -7.22 -7.32
N GLY A 9 -6.12 -7.47 -6.02
CA GLY A 9 -6.32 -6.51 -4.94
C GLY A 9 -7.77 -6.42 -4.44
N ALA A 10 -8.70 -7.22 -4.98
CA ALA A 10 -10.10 -7.20 -4.55
C ALA A 10 -10.34 -8.01 -3.26
N THR A 11 -9.55 -9.07 -3.04
CA THR A 11 -9.76 -10.02 -1.93
C THR A 11 -8.61 -10.07 -0.93
N ILE A 12 -7.42 -9.60 -1.32
CA ILE A 12 -6.23 -9.58 -0.47
C ILE A 12 -5.79 -8.13 -0.35
N ALA A 13 -5.74 -7.62 0.88
CA ALA A 13 -5.28 -6.28 1.16
C ALA A 13 -3.79 -6.12 0.84
N THR A 14 -3.39 -4.92 0.40
CA THR A 14 -2.00 -4.56 0.14
C THR A 14 -1.25 -4.37 1.45
N GLU A 15 -0.58 -5.40 1.94
CA GLU A 15 0.13 -5.42 3.22
C GLU A 15 1.58 -5.92 3.06
N GLY A 16 2.50 -5.39 3.87
CA GLY A 16 3.91 -5.80 3.86
C GLY A 16 4.64 -5.45 2.56
N VAL A 17 5.32 -6.43 1.97
CA VAL A 17 5.99 -6.29 0.68
C VAL A 17 5.04 -6.70 -0.44
N CYS A 18 4.64 -5.72 -1.24
CA CYS A 18 3.77 -5.92 -2.39
C CYS A 18 4.53 -5.63 -3.69
N VAL A 19 4.29 -6.44 -4.71
CA VAL A 19 4.87 -6.29 -6.05
C VAL A 19 3.74 -6.14 -7.05
N ALA A 20 3.72 -5.01 -7.76
CA ALA A 20 2.79 -4.76 -8.85
C ALA A 20 3.54 -4.83 -10.17
N MET A 21 3.02 -5.63 -11.11
CA MET A 21 3.61 -5.83 -12.42
C MET A 21 2.58 -5.51 -13.50
N TYR A 22 2.91 -4.55 -14.37
CA TYR A 22 2.04 -4.11 -15.45
C TYR A 22 2.72 -4.36 -16.79
N ARG A 23 1.95 -4.81 -17.77
CA ARG A 23 2.42 -4.95 -19.13
C ARG A 23 2.23 -3.63 -19.87
N ILE A 24 3.29 -3.12 -20.48
CA ILE A 24 3.29 -1.83 -21.18
C ILE A 24 2.96 -1.99 -22.67
N LYS A 25 3.24 -3.16 -23.27
CA LYS A 25 3.01 -3.44 -24.70
C LYS A 25 2.24 -4.74 -24.95
N ASN A 26 1.35 -4.75 -25.94
CA ASN A 26 0.55 -5.93 -26.32
C ASN A 26 1.27 -6.97 -27.22
N LYS A 27 2.60 -7.08 -27.16
CA LYS A 27 3.39 -8.05 -27.98
C LYS A 27 3.61 -9.39 -27.28
N ALA A 28 3.64 -10.50 -28.02
CA ALA A 28 3.88 -11.83 -27.45
C ALA A 28 5.15 -11.84 -26.57
N ILE A 29 5.02 -12.42 -25.38
CA ILE A 29 6.06 -12.39 -24.34
C ILE A 29 7.15 -13.41 -24.69
N ASP A 30 8.40 -12.97 -24.64
CA ASP A 30 9.56 -13.85 -24.66
C ASP A 30 10.56 -13.41 -23.59
N THR A 31 11.50 -14.29 -23.22
CA THR A 31 12.51 -13.99 -22.20
C THR A 31 13.46 -12.85 -22.57
N LYS A 32 13.48 -12.42 -23.83
CA LYS A 32 14.31 -11.32 -24.31
C LYS A 32 13.62 -9.96 -24.17
N ASN A 33 12.29 -9.93 -24.22
CA ASN A 33 11.49 -8.70 -24.16
C ASN A 33 10.90 -8.38 -22.77
N MET A 34 11.02 -9.29 -21.81
CA MET A 34 10.45 -9.15 -20.47
C MET A 34 10.91 -7.87 -19.73
N ALA A 35 12.17 -7.47 -19.86
CA ALA A 35 12.68 -6.27 -19.17
C ALA A 35 12.13 -4.95 -19.75
N ASP A 36 11.79 -4.94 -21.05
CA ASP A 36 11.38 -3.74 -21.78
C ASP A 36 9.85 -3.59 -21.92
N ASP A 37 9.12 -4.69 -21.71
CA ASP A 37 7.66 -4.75 -21.89
C ASP A 37 6.88 -4.79 -20.57
N TYR A 38 7.58 -4.87 -19.44
CA TYR A 38 6.98 -4.86 -18.11
C TYR A 38 7.43 -3.67 -17.27
N TYR A 39 6.46 -3.12 -16.54
CA TYR A 39 6.67 -2.15 -15.50
C TYR A 39 6.52 -2.83 -14.14
N LEU A 40 7.54 -2.73 -13.30
CA LEU A 40 7.58 -3.35 -11.99
C LEU A 40 7.65 -2.29 -10.91
N VAL A 41 6.77 -2.40 -9.92
CA VAL A 41 6.76 -1.53 -8.73
C VAL A 41 6.80 -2.37 -7.48
N TYR A 42 7.68 -1.99 -6.58
CA TYR A 42 7.74 -2.51 -5.21
C TYR A 42 7.10 -1.50 -4.26
N LEU A 43 6.23 -1.99 -3.40
CA LEU A 43 5.69 -1.28 -2.25
C LEU A 43 6.15 -2.04 -1.02
N ASP A 44 7.08 -1.48 -0.27
CA ASP A 44 7.61 -2.06 0.95
C ASP A 44 7.16 -1.23 2.15
N MET A 45 6.36 -1.86 3.00
CA MET A 45 5.66 -1.21 4.11
C MET A 45 5.83 -2.01 5.38
N ASN A 46 6.19 -1.33 6.47
CA ASN A 46 6.12 -1.94 7.79
C ASN A 46 4.65 -2.07 8.21
N GLN A 47 4.15 -3.30 8.32
CA GLN A 47 2.76 -3.59 8.67
C GLN A 47 2.32 -3.03 10.03
N GLU A 48 3.25 -2.75 10.95
CA GLU A 48 2.93 -2.23 12.28
C GLU A 48 2.85 -0.70 12.31
N THR A 49 3.57 -0.01 11.44
CA THR A 49 3.76 1.45 11.53
C THR A 49 3.36 2.21 10.28
N GLU A 50 3.09 1.52 9.18
CA GLU A 50 2.88 2.14 7.87
C GLU A 50 1.65 1.59 7.16
N ASN A 51 0.95 2.46 6.46
CA ASN A 51 -0.17 2.10 5.60
C ASN A 51 0.18 2.14 4.10
N VAL A 52 -0.76 1.73 3.25
CA VAL A 52 -0.61 1.70 1.77
C VAL A 52 -0.15 3.03 1.16
N VAL A 53 -0.63 4.14 1.71
CA VAL A 53 -0.27 5.49 1.28
C VAL A 53 1.21 5.76 1.56
N SER A 54 1.77 5.22 2.65
CA SER A 54 3.18 5.34 2.99
C SER A 54 4.07 4.61 1.98
N GLY A 55 3.66 3.43 1.52
CA GLY A 55 4.31 2.72 0.42
C GLY A 55 4.30 3.51 -0.88
N ILE A 56 3.12 4.04 -1.28
CA ILE A 56 2.98 4.86 -2.49
C ILE A 56 3.84 6.12 -2.41
N PHE A 57 3.78 6.83 -1.27
CA PHE A 57 4.57 8.03 -1.04
C PHE A 57 6.07 7.76 -1.19
N LYS A 58 6.59 6.69 -0.57
CA LYS A 58 8.02 6.31 -0.68
C LYS A 58 8.42 6.07 -2.13
N THR A 59 7.60 5.35 -2.90
CA THR A 59 7.89 5.09 -4.32
C THR A 59 7.89 6.38 -5.13
N MET A 60 6.91 7.25 -4.92
CA MET A 60 6.85 8.52 -5.64
C MET A 60 8.02 9.44 -5.29
N ASP A 61 8.36 9.56 -4.00
CA ASP A 61 9.43 10.42 -3.51
C ASP A 61 10.82 9.94 -3.94
N ARG A 62 11.08 8.63 -3.85
CA ARG A 62 12.40 8.07 -4.16
C ARG A 62 12.66 7.84 -5.65
N VAL A 63 11.62 7.54 -6.43
CA VAL A 63 11.77 7.11 -7.82
C VAL A 63 11.24 8.16 -8.78
N TYR A 64 9.95 8.51 -8.67
CA TYR A 64 9.32 9.34 -9.70
C TYR A 64 9.70 10.81 -9.62
N ILE A 65 9.82 11.40 -8.42
CA ILE A 65 10.22 12.81 -8.30
C ILE A 65 11.61 13.06 -8.92
N PRO A 66 12.65 12.27 -8.59
CA PRO A 66 13.95 12.40 -9.25
C PRO A 66 13.85 12.20 -10.77
N ALA A 67 13.10 11.18 -11.23
CA ALA A 67 12.95 10.90 -12.65
C ALA A 67 12.28 12.07 -13.41
N ILE A 68 11.22 12.64 -12.84
CA ILE A 68 10.50 13.79 -13.40
C ILE A 68 11.40 15.04 -13.45
N LYS A 69 12.16 15.31 -12.38
CA LYS A 69 13.09 16.46 -12.32
C LYS A 69 14.24 16.33 -13.32
N CYS A 70 14.70 15.11 -13.59
CA CYS A 70 15.76 14.84 -14.55
C CYS A 70 15.25 14.67 -15.99
N CYS A 71 13.93 14.53 -16.19
CA CYS A 71 13.34 14.37 -17.52
C CYS A 71 13.58 15.63 -18.35
N LYS A 72 14.24 15.46 -19.50
CA LYS A 72 14.43 16.52 -20.51
C LYS A 72 13.57 16.29 -21.74
N ALA A 73 13.16 15.04 -21.99
CA ALA A 73 12.38 14.62 -23.13
C ALA A 73 10.87 14.71 -22.84
N TRP A 74 10.37 15.92 -22.62
CA TRP A 74 8.94 16.19 -22.36
C TRP A 74 8.04 16.03 -23.60
N GLY A 75 8.57 15.43 -24.66
CA GLY A 75 7.98 15.44 -25.99
C GLY A 75 8.14 16.83 -26.60
N ASP A 76 9.28 17.06 -27.24
CA ASP A 76 9.47 18.19 -28.14
C ASP A 76 8.45 18.05 -29.27
N LEU A 77 7.25 18.58 -29.05
CA LEU A 77 6.23 18.68 -30.08
C LEU A 77 6.82 19.54 -31.19
N ASN A 78 6.82 19.02 -32.40
CA ASN A 78 7.23 19.77 -33.58
C ASN A 78 5.96 20.18 -34.35
N PRO A 79 5.65 21.47 -34.49
CA PRO A 79 6.43 22.63 -34.04
C PRO A 79 6.32 22.89 -32.52
N PRO A 80 7.36 23.52 -31.92
CA PRO A 80 7.39 23.82 -30.49
C PRO A 80 6.17 24.64 -30.09
N LYS A 81 5.42 24.19 -29.08
CA LYS A 81 4.37 25.02 -28.48
C LYS A 81 5.04 26.23 -27.80
N PRO A 82 4.62 27.47 -28.09
CA PRO A 82 5.27 28.67 -27.58
C PRO A 82 5.28 28.83 -26.05
N ASN A 83 4.58 27.96 -25.30
CA ASN A 83 4.51 27.97 -23.83
C ASN A 83 4.90 26.60 -23.21
N SER A 84 5.66 25.76 -23.92
CA SER A 84 6.00 24.41 -23.46
C SER A 84 6.70 24.41 -22.10
N GLU A 85 7.63 25.34 -21.87
CA GLU A 85 8.37 25.45 -20.60
C GLU A 85 7.45 25.74 -19.41
N ASP A 86 6.53 26.69 -19.55
CA ASP A 86 5.62 27.04 -18.45
C ASP A 86 4.60 25.93 -18.18
N ILE A 87 4.18 25.20 -19.22
CA ILE A 87 3.33 24.02 -19.08
C ILE A 87 4.08 22.93 -18.29
N ILE A 88 5.34 22.66 -18.64
CA ILE A 88 6.18 21.66 -17.94
C ILE A 88 6.36 22.05 -16.48
N LYS A 89 6.73 23.31 -16.19
CA LYS A 89 6.86 23.82 -14.82
C LYS A 89 5.57 23.64 -14.04
N THR A 90 4.43 24.04 -14.63
CA THR A 90 3.11 23.90 -14.01
C THR A 90 2.77 22.44 -13.72
N TYR A 91 3.06 21.53 -14.64
CA TYR A 91 2.85 20.10 -14.45
C TYR A 91 3.68 19.57 -13.29
N ILE A 92 4.98 19.87 -13.25
CA ILE A 92 5.87 19.46 -12.16
C ILE A 92 5.35 20.02 -10.83
N SER A 93 4.96 21.30 -10.77
CA SER A 93 4.40 21.90 -9.56
C SER A 93 3.14 21.18 -9.08
N LYS A 94 2.24 20.78 -9.98
CA LYS A 94 1.04 19.99 -9.61
C LYS A 94 1.39 18.62 -9.06
N VAL A 95 2.39 17.94 -9.65
CA VAL A 95 2.89 16.68 -9.12
C VAL A 95 3.46 16.88 -7.72
N MET A 96 4.30 17.89 -7.49
CA MET A 96 4.86 18.18 -6.17
C MET A 96 3.77 18.47 -5.13
N LEU A 97 2.73 19.24 -5.47
CA LEU A 97 1.58 19.47 -4.59
C LEU A 97 0.84 18.17 -4.21
N PHE A 98 0.70 17.25 -5.16
CA PHE A 98 0.12 15.94 -4.89
C PHE A 98 0.99 15.11 -3.95
N ILE A 99 2.32 15.18 -4.07
CA ILE A 99 3.24 14.53 -3.14
C ILE A 99 3.14 15.13 -1.73
N ASP A 100 3.05 16.45 -1.62
CA ASP A 100 2.88 17.13 -0.33
C ASP A 100 1.56 16.71 0.34
N TYR A 101 0.50 16.54 -0.46
CA TYR A 101 -0.76 15.98 0.00
C TYR A 101 -0.57 14.55 0.51
N LEU A 102 0.07 13.66 -0.27
CA LEU A 102 0.36 12.29 0.15
C LEU A 102 1.20 12.24 1.43
N ALA A 103 2.17 13.14 1.60
CA ALA A 103 3.00 13.21 2.80
C ALA A 103 2.16 13.49 4.06
N LYS A 104 1.19 14.42 3.97
CA LYS A 104 0.27 14.73 5.07
C LYS A 104 -0.68 13.56 5.33
N THR A 105 -1.34 13.07 4.28
CA THR A 105 -2.28 11.95 4.38
C THR A 105 -1.63 10.69 4.95
N LYS A 106 -0.39 10.37 4.56
CA LYS A 106 0.29 9.21 5.14
C LYS A 106 0.47 9.39 6.65
N THR A 107 0.84 10.59 7.10
CA THR A 107 1.09 10.87 8.52
C THR A 107 -0.20 10.72 9.31
N ASP A 108 -1.29 11.31 8.82
CA ASP A 108 -2.60 11.21 9.45
C ASP A 108 -3.08 9.74 9.57
N LEU A 109 -2.83 8.94 8.53
CA LEU A 109 -3.22 7.53 8.47
C LEU A 109 -2.27 6.60 9.25
N ASP A 110 -0.98 6.92 9.32
CA ASP A 110 0.02 6.17 10.11
C ASP A 110 -0.20 6.41 11.61
N CYS A 111 -0.68 7.59 12.01
CA CYS A 111 -1.08 7.89 13.39
C CYS A 111 -2.37 7.18 13.82
N CYS A 112 -3.10 6.54 12.89
CA CYS A 112 -4.26 5.71 13.23
C CYS A 112 -3.79 4.28 13.53
N THR A 113 -3.61 3.95 14.81
CA THR A 113 -3.35 2.58 15.26
C THR A 113 -4.49 1.65 14.84
N LYS A 114 -4.19 0.65 14.02
CA LYS A 114 -5.17 -0.35 13.57
C LYS A 114 -5.09 -1.61 14.43
N PHE A 115 -6.23 -2.08 14.90
CA PHE A 115 -6.34 -3.35 15.60
C PHE A 115 -6.49 -4.48 14.60
N LYS A 116 -5.55 -5.43 14.64
CA LYS A 116 -5.65 -6.64 13.82
C LYS A 116 -6.85 -7.46 14.27
N ILE A 117 -7.68 -7.90 13.33
CA ILE A 117 -8.82 -8.79 13.58
C ILE A 117 -8.56 -10.16 12.93
N ASN A 118 -8.99 -11.23 13.58
CA ASN A 118 -9.07 -12.54 12.94
C ASN A 118 -10.47 -12.72 12.34
N LEU A 119 -10.58 -12.48 11.03
CA LEU A 119 -11.83 -12.60 10.28
C LEU A 119 -12.38 -14.04 10.30
N THR A 120 -11.52 -15.04 10.16
CA THR A 120 -11.94 -16.45 10.21
C THR A 120 -12.52 -16.81 11.58
N LEU A 121 -11.85 -16.41 12.66
CA LEU A 121 -12.37 -16.57 14.03
C LEU A 121 -13.73 -15.87 14.19
N TYR A 122 -13.87 -14.67 13.63
CA TYR A 122 -15.14 -13.95 13.67
C TYR A 122 -16.25 -14.69 12.91
N GLU A 123 -16.02 -15.03 11.66
CA GLU A 123 -16.99 -15.68 10.78
C GLU A 123 -17.39 -17.07 11.28
N ASP A 124 -16.42 -17.85 11.76
CA ASP A 124 -16.65 -19.24 12.17
C ASP A 124 -17.23 -19.35 13.59
N GLU A 125 -16.79 -18.49 14.52
CA GLU A 125 -17.03 -18.67 15.96
C GLU A 125 -17.79 -17.52 16.64
N LEU A 126 -17.83 -16.31 16.05
CA LEU A 126 -18.34 -15.11 16.75
C LEU A 126 -19.37 -14.28 15.95
N SER A 127 -19.75 -14.72 14.75
CA SER A 127 -20.56 -13.91 13.82
C SER A 127 -21.99 -13.66 14.29
N ASP A 128 -22.48 -14.48 15.23
CA ASP A 128 -23.82 -14.38 15.80
C ASP A 128 -23.87 -14.86 17.26
N GLN A 129 -25.01 -14.59 17.91
CA GLN A 129 -25.20 -14.83 19.33
C GLN A 129 -25.12 -16.32 19.73
N GLU A 130 -25.56 -17.24 18.86
CA GLU A 130 -25.52 -18.68 19.17
C GLU A 130 -24.10 -19.23 19.04
N LYS A 131 -23.37 -18.80 18.01
CA LYS A 131 -21.94 -19.10 17.87
C LYS A 131 -21.14 -18.58 19.05
N MET A 132 -21.36 -17.33 19.49
CA MET A 132 -20.70 -16.77 20.67
C MET A 132 -20.96 -17.60 21.94
N LYS A 133 -22.19 -18.09 22.15
CA LYS A 133 -22.52 -18.98 23.28
C LYS A 133 -21.80 -20.33 23.20
N HIS A 134 -21.57 -20.85 22.01
CA HIS A 134 -20.78 -22.06 21.83
C HIS A 134 -19.28 -21.81 22.00
N ALA A 135 -18.78 -20.69 21.47
CA ALA A 135 -17.38 -20.29 21.53
C ALA A 135 -16.84 -20.20 22.96
N VAL A 136 -17.63 -19.74 23.94
CA VAL A 136 -17.21 -19.69 25.35
C VAL A 136 -16.94 -21.06 25.98
N THR A 137 -17.38 -22.15 25.34
CA THR A 137 -17.08 -23.51 25.79
C THR A 137 -15.79 -24.07 25.19
N LYS A 138 -15.24 -23.40 24.15
CA LYS A 138 -14.06 -23.83 23.41
C LYS A 138 -12.82 -23.12 23.95
N MET A 139 -11.99 -23.84 24.70
CA MET A 139 -10.79 -23.27 25.35
C MET A 139 -9.83 -22.61 24.35
N HIS A 140 -9.57 -23.24 23.20
CA HIS A 140 -8.69 -22.69 22.16
C HIS A 140 -9.21 -21.37 21.57
N VAL A 141 -10.52 -21.24 21.39
CA VAL A 141 -11.15 -19.99 20.91
C VAL A 141 -10.94 -18.87 21.93
N LEU A 142 -11.13 -19.16 23.22
CA LEU A 142 -10.91 -18.18 24.28
C LEU A 142 -9.43 -17.73 24.37
N GLU A 143 -8.50 -18.67 24.27
CA GLU A 143 -7.06 -18.37 24.26
C GLU A 143 -6.69 -17.45 23.09
N GLU A 144 -7.23 -17.72 21.91
CA GLU A 144 -6.99 -16.91 20.72
C GLU A 144 -7.57 -15.49 20.85
N ILE A 145 -8.82 -15.37 21.33
CA ILE A 145 -9.42 -14.05 21.64
C ILE A 145 -8.55 -13.28 22.64
N CYS A 146 -8.11 -13.93 23.72
CA CYS A 146 -7.25 -13.31 24.72
C CYS A 146 -5.91 -12.83 24.14
N ALA A 147 -5.33 -13.57 23.18
CA ALA A 147 -4.09 -13.16 22.52
C ALA A 147 -4.28 -11.85 21.73
N PHE A 148 -5.34 -11.74 20.93
CA PHE A 148 -5.67 -10.52 20.18
C PHE A 148 -5.97 -9.34 21.11
N VAL A 149 -6.78 -9.53 22.15
CA VAL A 149 -7.10 -8.48 23.12
C VAL A 149 -5.84 -7.99 23.85
N LYS A 150 -4.91 -8.88 24.23
CA LYS A 150 -3.63 -8.49 24.83
C LYS A 150 -2.78 -7.64 23.87
N GLN A 151 -2.75 -8.00 22.59
CA GLN A 151 -2.06 -7.21 21.57
C GLN A 151 -2.68 -5.82 21.45
N TRP A 152 -4.01 -5.72 21.39
CA TRP A 152 -4.72 -4.45 21.32
C TRP A 152 -4.47 -3.59 22.56
N MET A 153 -4.49 -4.18 23.76
CA MET A 153 -4.16 -3.45 24.99
C MET A 153 -2.75 -2.86 24.92
N LYS A 154 -1.75 -3.63 24.48
CA LYS A 154 -0.38 -3.11 24.31
C LYS A 154 -0.34 -1.96 23.30
N GLN A 155 -1.07 -2.08 22.18
CA GLN A 155 -1.18 -1.02 21.18
C GLN A 155 -1.85 0.25 21.71
N ILE A 156 -2.92 0.11 22.50
CA ILE A 156 -3.61 1.22 23.16
C ILE A 156 -2.67 1.91 24.15
N THR A 157 -1.99 1.15 25.01
CA THR A 157 -1.05 1.69 26.00
C THR A 157 0.08 2.47 25.34
N MET A 158 0.65 1.97 24.23
CA MET A 158 1.68 2.71 23.49
C MET A 158 1.21 4.07 22.97
N VAL A 159 -0.08 4.22 22.63
CA VAL A 159 -0.65 5.50 22.16
C VAL A 159 -0.99 6.43 23.31
N ILE A 160 -1.47 5.90 24.44
CA ILE A 160 -1.88 6.70 25.61
C ILE A 160 -0.68 7.20 26.42
N ASP A 161 0.41 6.44 26.45
CA ASP A 161 1.63 6.79 27.23
C ASP A 161 2.66 7.63 26.43
N LEU A 162 2.34 8.03 25.19
CA LEU A 162 3.09 8.95 24.33
C LEU A 162 2.58 10.39 24.47
#